data_AF-A0A1G7BCN6-F1
#
_entry.id   AF-A0A1G7BCN6-F1
#
_cell.length_a   1.000
_cell.length_b   1.000
_cell.length_c   1.000
_cell.angle_alpha   90.00
_cell.angle_beta   90.00
_cell.angle_gamma   90.00
#
_symmetry.space_group_name_H-M   'P 1'
#
loop_
_entity.id
_entity.type
_entity.pdbx_description
1 polymer ?
#
loop_
_entity_poly.entity_id
_entity_poly.type
_entity_poly.pdbx_seq_one_letter_code
_entity_poly.pdbx_strand_id
1 'polypeptide(L)'
;MSSLKPYLQLTRPANLVTAIADILAGMAIAQFTFSDFSSALLVLSTLGLYGGGVVMNDVFDAKLDSVERPERPIPSGKVPLAQATTMGISLLLLGIIAAGAFSLQSGMIAVVVAMLTVLYNRFAKHHVFFGPLVMGMCRGGNLILGMSVLPESFQQWAFIAVFPIMYIGAITLISQDEVHGGKKRTLYIAAFLYLAVLAAQLTIAQGKGNFLFTIPFVLLHAWFIFRPLWNAMQNPIGPLIGKAVKAGVISLIVMNASWCAAFGLLPIAIAVLALLPLSMYLAKAFAVT
;
A
#
# COMPACT_ATOMS: atom_id res chain seq x y z
N MET A 1 -4.87 4.98 -29.42
CA MET A 1 -5.00 5.00 -27.93
C MET A 1 -5.45 3.66 -27.33
N SER A 2 -5.82 2.64 -28.13
CA SER A 2 -6.26 1.31 -27.66
C SER A 2 -5.14 0.43 -27.08
N SER A 3 -3.87 0.68 -27.42
CA SER A 3 -2.73 -0.12 -26.96
C SER A 3 -2.23 0.23 -25.56
N LEU A 4 -2.42 1.48 -25.08
CA LEU A 4 -1.83 1.93 -23.81
C LEU A 4 -2.69 1.59 -22.58
N LYS A 5 -4.02 1.53 -22.74
CA LYS A 5 -4.95 1.23 -21.65
C LYS A 5 -4.66 -0.12 -20.98
N PRO A 6 -4.38 -1.22 -21.70
CA PRO A 6 -3.99 -2.49 -21.09
C PRO A 6 -2.73 -2.39 -20.23
N TYR A 7 -1.72 -1.63 -20.64
CA TYR A 7 -0.51 -1.39 -19.83
C TYR A 7 -0.79 -0.60 -18.56
N LEU A 8 -1.62 0.44 -18.65
CA LEU A 8 -2.05 1.21 -17.48
C LEU A 8 -2.92 0.37 -16.54
N GLN A 9 -3.68 -0.61 -17.05
CA GLN A 9 -4.43 -1.54 -16.21
C GLN A 9 -3.49 -2.40 -15.35
N LEU A 10 -2.36 -2.84 -15.89
CA LEU A 10 -1.37 -3.65 -15.15
C LEU A 10 -0.74 -2.91 -13.97
N THR A 11 -0.65 -1.58 -14.01
CA THR A 11 -0.04 -0.81 -12.90
C THR A 11 -0.99 -0.48 -11.76
N ARG A 12 -2.29 -0.81 -11.89
CA ARG A 12 -3.37 -0.52 -10.93
C ARG A 12 -3.28 0.93 -10.38
N PRO A 13 -3.59 1.96 -11.20
CA PRO A 13 -3.32 3.35 -10.85
C PRO A 13 -3.94 3.83 -9.53
N ALA A 14 -5.11 3.32 -9.16
CA ALA A 14 -5.74 3.63 -7.88
C ALA A 14 -4.84 3.26 -6.68
N ASN A 15 -4.08 2.19 -6.81
CA ASN A 15 -3.20 1.69 -5.76
C ASN A 15 -1.86 2.43 -5.75
N LEU A 16 -1.36 2.87 -6.90
CA LEU A 16 -0.17 3.74 -6.97
C LEU A 16 -0.36 5.01 -6.14
N VAL A 17 -1.55 5.60 -6.19
CA VAL A 17 -1.90 6.78 -5.38
C VAL A 17 -1.77 6.49 -3.88
N THR A 18 -2.16 5.29 -3.45
CA THR A 18 -1.92 4.89 -2.06
C THR A 18 -0.42 4.83 -1.76
N ALA A 19 0.42 4.30 -2.65
CA ALA A 19 1.87 4.18 -2.41
C ALA A 19 2.55 5.54 -2.23
N ILE A 20 2.09 6.56 -2.95
CA ILE A 20 2.51 7.96 -2.73
C ILE A 20 2.20 8.40 -1.29
N ALA A 21 1.02 8.05 -0.77
CA ALA A 21 0.63 8.41 0.59
C ALA A 21 1.58 7.86 1.66
N ASP A 22 2.19 6.68 1.48
CA ASP A 22 3.19 6.18 2.45
C ASP A 22 4.44 7.05 2.41
N ILE A 23 4.95 7.41 1.23
CA ILE A 23 6.16 8.23 1.10
C ILE A 23 5.94 9.59 1.77
N LEU A 24 4.79 10.23 1.51
CA LEU A 24 4.42 11.50 2.14
C LEU A 24 4.29 11.37 3.66
N ALA A 25 3.70 10.28 4.16
CA ALA A 25 3.62 10.03 5.59
C ALA A 25 4.99 9.75 6.23
N GLY A 26 5.88 9.02 5.55
CA GLY A 26 7.23 8.78 6.01
C GLY A 26 8.04 10.07 6.12
N MET A 27 7.92 10.96 5.12
CA MET A 27 8.53 12.29 5.17
C MET A 27 7.94 13.15 6.29
N ALA A 28 6.63 13.06 6.55
CA ALA A 28 6.00 13.76 7.66
C ALA A 28 6.48 13.24 9.03
N ILE A 29 6.59 11.92 9.19
CA ILE A 29 7.15 11.29 10.39
C ILE A 29 8.58 11.76 10.63
N ALA A 30 9.37 11.89 9.55
CA ALA A 30 10.72 12.43 9.59
C ALA A 30 10.80 13.93 9.90
N GLN A 31 9.68 14.65 9.98
CA GLN A 31 9.63 16.12 10.12
C GLN A 31 10.30 16.84 8.95
N PHE A 32 10.25 16.26 7.76
CA PHE A 32 10.84 16.86 6.57
C PHE A 32 10.07 18.12 6.15
N THR A 33 10.81 19.21 5.98
CA THR A 33 10.31 20.46 5.40
C THR A 33 10.58 20.45 3.90
N PHE A 34 9.53 20.59 3.08
CA PHE A 34 9.64 20.67 1.63
C PHE A 34 10.30 22.00 1.20
N SER A 35 11.63 22.07 1.25
CA SER A 35 12.43 23.21 0.80
C SER A 35 12.72 23.18 -0.70
N ASP A 36 12.74 21.98 -1.29
CA ASP A 36 13.03 21.76 -2.70
C ASP A 36 12.29 20.52 -3.26
N PHE A 37 12.52 20.24 -4.54
CA PHE A 37 11.89 19.13 -5.28
C PHE A 37 12.71 17.83 -5.28
N SER A 38 13.84 17.75 -4.55
CA SER A 38 14.69 16.54 -4.54
C SER A 38 13.94 15.30 -4.04
N SER A 39 13.05 15.48 -3.05
CA SER A 39 12.19 14.44 -2.50
C SER A 39 11.19 13.83 -3.52
N ALA A 40 10.97 14.49 -4.66
CA ALA A 40 10.16 13.94 -5.76
C ALA A 40 10.76 12.62 -6.31
N LEU A 41 12.07 12.41 -6.15
CA LEU A 41 12.73 11.15 -6.49
C LEU A 41 12.22 9.97 -5.66
N LEU A 42 11.84 10.18 -4.40
CA LEU A 42 11.25 9.12 -3.55
C LEU A 42 9.81 8.80 -3.98
N VAL A 43 9.07 9.81 -4.44
CA VAL A 43 7.75 9.62 -5.05
C VAL A 43 7.86 8.85 -6.37
N LEU A 44 8.82 9.21 -7.24
CA LEU A 44 9.12 8.44 -8.44
C LEU A 44 9.54 7.01 -8.12
N SER A 45 10.33 6.84 -7.06
CA SER A 45 10.77 5.54 -6.59
C SER A 45 9.59 4.64 -6.25
N THR A 46 8.66 5.12 -5.42
CA THR A 46 7.50 4.30 -5.03
C THR A 46 6.58 3.98 -6.20
N LEU A 47 6.43 4.90 -7.16
CA LEU A 47 5.67 4.64 -8.39
C LEU A 47 6.29 3.50 -9.20
N GLY A 48 7.63 3.47 -9.31
CA GLY A 48 8.37 2.39 -9.95
C GLY A 48 8.29 1.07 -9.18
N LEU A 49 8.57 1.09 -7.87
CA LEU A 49 8.57 -0.11 -7.02
C LEU A 49 7.17 -0.75 -6.94
N TYR A 50 6.14 0.03 -6.65
CA TYR A 50 4.77 -0.47 -6.55
C TYR A 50 4.23 -0.87 -7.93
N GLY A 51 4.41 -0.01 -8.94
CA GLY A 51 3.96 -0.29 -10.30
C GLY A 51 4.62 -1.54 -10.88
N GLY A 52 5.93 -1.65 -10.74
CA GLY A 52 6.69 -2.84 -11.14
C GLY A 52 6.26 -4.08 -10.36
N GLY A 53 6.03 -3.94 -9.05
CA GLY A 53 5.59 -5.05 -8.21
C GLY A 53 4.23 -5.63 -8.58
N VAL A 54 3.27 -4.77 -8.92
CA VAL A 54 1.94 -5.18 -9.36
C VAL A 54 1.97 -5.77 -10.77
N VAL A 55 2.73 -5.18 -11.70
CA VAL A 55 2.92 -5.78 -13.03
C VAL A 55 3.55 -7.17 -12.91
N MET A 56 4.57 -7.32 -12.05
CA MET A 56 5.20 -8.62 -11.81
C MET A 56 4.24 -9.62 -11.15
N ASN A 57 3.31 -9.17 -10.30
CA ASN A 57 2.27 -10.03 -9.74
C ASN A 57 1.43 -10.69 -10.84
N ASP A 58 0.94 -9.90 -11.79
CA ASP A 58 0.16 -10.40 -12.94
C ASP A 58 1.02 -11.29 -13.87
N VAL A 59 2.33 -11.00 -14.01
CA VAL A 59 3.28 -11.85 -14.77
C VAL A 59 3.44 -13.23 -14.14
N PHE A 60 3.62 -13.30 -12.82
CA PHE A 60 3.73 -14.59 -12.11
C PHE A 60 2.41 -15.37 -12.12
N ASP A 61 1.28 -14.66 -12.10
CA ASP A 61 -0.06 -15.25 -12.11
C ASP A 61 -0.59 -15.59 -13.50
N ALA A 62 0.09 -15.22 -14.59
CA ALA A 62 -0.46 -15.31 -15.96
C ALA A 62 -1.06 -16.69 -16.31
N LYS A 63 -0.46 -17.79 -15.83
CA LYS A 63 -1.01 -19.14 -16.02
C LYS A 63 -2.27 -19.39 -15.19
N LEU A 64 -2.28 -18.96 -13.93
CA LEU A 64 -3.44 -19.09 -13.05
C LEU A 64 -4.60 -18.23 -13.58
N ASP A 65 -4.30 -16.98 -13.94
CA ASP A 65 -5.25 -16.03 -14.48
C ASP A 65 -5.84 -16.46 -15.83
N SER A 66 -5.12 -17.25 -16.63
CA SER A 66 -5.70 -17.83 -17.87
C SER A 66 -6.87 -18.78 -17.61
N VAL A 67 -6.98 -19.32 -16.41
CA VAL A 67 -8.09 -20.18 -15.98
C VAL A 67 -9.12 -19.38 -15.20
N GLU A 68 -8.68 -18.59 -14.22
CA GLU A 68 -9.60 -17.91 -13.29
C GLU A 68 -10.16 -16.58 -13.82
N ARG A 69 -9.38 -15.84 -14.59
CA ARG A 69 -9.66 -14.45 -15.04
C ARG A 69 -9.13 -14.19 -16.47
N PRO A 70 -9.62 -14.94 -17.47
CA PRO A 70 -9.09 -14.91 -18.84
C PRO A 70 -9.21 -13.53 -19.51
N GLU A 71 -10.06 -12.63 -18.99
CA GLU A 71 -10.25 -11.26 -19.47
C GLU A 71 -9.09 -10.30 -19.18
N ARG A 72 -8.18 -10.67 -18.24
CA ARG A 72 -7.03 -9.85 -17.82
C ARG A 72 -6.06 -9.56 -18.97
N PRO A 73 -5.28 -8.46 -18.91
CA PRO A 73 -4.46 -8.01 -20.05
C PRO A 73 -3.45 -9.04 -20.58
N ILE A 74 -2.79 -9.81 -19.70
CA ILE A 74 -1.80 -10.80 -20.10
C ILE A 74 -2.47 -12.07 -20.68
N PRO A 75 -3.40 -12.75 -19.98
CA PRO A 75 -4.04 -13.95 -20.52
C PRO A 75 -4.87 -13.70 -21.78
N SER A 76 -5.53 -12.55 -21.90
CA SER A 76 -6.31 -12.19 -23.09
C SER A 76 -5.44 -11.80 -24.31
N GLY A 77 -4.10 -11.79 -24.17
CA GLY A 77 -3.18 -11.43 -25.24
C GLY A 77 -3.10 -9.93 -25.56
N LYS A 78 -3.82 -9.07 -24.83
CA LYS A 78 -3.76 -7.60 -25.00
C LYS A 78 -2.37 -7.04 -24.67
N VAL A 79 -1.66 -7.69 -23.76
CA VAL A 79 -0.25 -7.40 -23.43
C VAL A 79 0.55 -8.71 -23.49
N PRO A 80 1.53 -8.84 -24.38
CA PRO A 80 2.39 -10.03 -24.42
C PRO A 80 3.16 -10.21 -23.10
N LEU A 81 3.27 -11.45 -22.61
CA LEU A 81 3.94 -11.78 -21.36
C LEU A 81 5.36 -11.18 -21.28
N ALA A 82 6.14 -11.28 -22.36
CA ALA A 82 7.49 -10.72 -22.43
C ALA A 82 7.50 -9.19 -22.24
N GLN A 83 6.52 -8.47 -22.80
CA GLN A 83 6.42 -7.01 -22.67
C GLN A 83 6.01 -6.61 -21.24
N ALA A 84 5.08 -7.36 -20.63
CA ALA A 84 4.72 -7.18 -19.22
C ALA A 84 5.92 -7.44 -18.29
N THR A 85 6.69 -8.50 -18.50
CA THR A 85 7.90 -8.81 -17.73
C THR A 85 8.94 -7.69 -17.84
N THR A 86 9.24 -7.23 -19.06
CA THR A 86 10.19 -6.12 -19.28
C THR A 86 9.71 -4.85 -18.60
N MET A 87 8.42 -4.54 -18.68
CA MET A 87 7.82 -3.38 -18.00
C MET A 87 7.97 -3.50 -16.48
N GLY A 88 7.62 -4.64 -15.90
CA GLY A 88 7.71 -4.89 -14.46
C GLY A 88 9.13 -4.72 -13.93
N ILE A 89 10.11 -5.35 -14.60
CA ILE A 89 11.53 -5.23 -14.25
C ILE A 89 12.03 -3.78 -14.41
N SER A 90 11.68 -3.12 -15.53
CA SER A 90 12.11 -1.74 -15.78
C SER A 90 11.58 -0.77 -14.73
N LEU A 91 10.33 -0.94 -14.29
CA LEU A 91 9.73 -0.12 -13.24
C LEU A 91 10.41 -0.35 -11.88
N LEU A 92 10.72 -1.60 -11.52
CA LEU A 92 11.47 -1.90 -10.30
C LEU A 92 12.87 -1.27 -10.32
N LEU A 93 13.59 -1.38 -11.44
CA LEU A 93 14.92 -0.77 -11.62
C LEU A 93 14.85 0.75 -11.57
N LEU A 94 13.87 1.36 -12.24
CA LEU A 94 13.61 2.80 -12.16
C LEU A 94 13.37 3.23 -10.70
N GLY A 95 12.60 2.43 -9.97
CA GLY A 95 12.34 2.64 -8.55
C GLY A 95 13.62 2.70 -7.71
N ILE A 96 14.49 1.72 -7.91
CA ILE A 96 15.79 1.61 -7.21
C ILE A 96 16.71 2.77 -7.59
N ILE A 97 16.83 3.07 -8.89
CA ILE A 97 17.71 4.14 -9.40
C ILE A 97 17.24 5.50 -8.88
N ALA A 98 15.94 5.78 -8.89
CA ALA A 98 15.39 7.03 -8.38
C ALA A 98 15.68 7.22 -6.88
N ALA A 99 15.52 6.17 -6.07
CA ALA A 99 15.86 6.22 -4.66
C ALA A 99 17.37 6.37 -4.42
N GLY A 100 18.21 5.65 -5.18
CA GLY A 100 19.67 5.74 -5.10
C GLY A 100 20.21 7.11 -5.53
N ALA A 101 19.56 7.75 -6.50
CA ALA A 101 19.87 9.13 -6.92
C ALA A 101 19.53 10.17 -5.85
N PHE A 102 18.58 9.87 -4.95
CA PHE A 102 18.33 10.70 -3.78
C PHE A 102 19.38 10.47 -2.69
N SER A 103 19.58 9.21 -2.27
CA SER A 103 20.64 8.84 -1.33
C SER A 103 20.95 7.34 -1.37
N LEU A 104 22.17 6.96 -0.93
CA LEU A 104 22.57 5.55 -0.84
C LEU A 104 21.63 4.75 0.08
N GLN A 105 21.23 5.33 1.23
CA GLN A 105 20.33 4.69 2.18
C GLN A 105 18.95 4.42 1.56
N SER A 106 18.38 5.41 0.86
CA SER A 106 17.11 5.24 0.14
C SER A 106 17.23 4.16 -0.93
N GLY A 107 18.33 4.12 -1.68
CA GLY A 107 18.60 3.07 -2.66
C GLY A 107 18.63 1.67 -2.04
N MET A 108 19.29 1.49 -0.89
CA MET A 108 19.32 0.21 -0.17
C MET A 108 17.92 -0.22 0.29
N ILE A 109 17.12 0.70 0.82
CA ILE A 109 15.72 0.43 1.22
C ILE A 109 14.90 0.01 -0.01
N ALA A 110 15.04 0.70 -1.14
CA ALA A 110 14.34 0.38 -2.38
C ALA A 110 14.72 -1.02 -2.91
N VAL A 111 15.98 -1.42 -2.82
CA VAL A 111 16.44 -2.79 -3.16
C VAL A 111 15.77 -3.83 -2.27
N VAL A 112 15.69 -3.60 -0.95
CA VAL A 112 14.99 -4.48 -0.01
C VAL A 112 13.50 -4.60 -0.37
N VAL A 113 12.82 -3.48 -0.64
CA VAL A 113 11.41 -3.48 -1.04
C VAL A 113 11.19 -4.23 -2.36
N ALA A 114 12.08 -4.05 -3.35
CA ALA A 114 12.02 -4.79 -4.62
C ALA A 114 12.21 -6.31 -4.40
N MET A 115 13.15 -6.71 -3.55
CA MET A 115 13.35 -8.13 -3.20
C MET A 115 12.14 -8.71 -2.48
N LEU A 116 11.55 -8.00 -1.50
CA LEU A 116 10.33 -8.42 -0.81
C LEU A 116 9.15 -8.57 -1.78
N THR A 117 9.06 -7.68 -2.76
CA THR A 117 8.03 -7.73 -3.80
C THR A 117 8.15 -8.99 -4.65
N VAL A 118 9.37 -9.35 -5.09
CA VAL A 118 9.62 -10.60 -5.82
C VAL A 118 9.39 -11.82 -4.93
N LEU A 119 9.84 -11.78 -3.67
CA LEU A 119 9.62 -12.84 -2.69
C LEU A 119 8.14 -13.12 -2.47
N TYR A 120 7.32 -12.07 -2.32
CA TYR A 120 5.88 -12.20 -2.20
C TYR A 120 5.28 -12.85 -3.44
N ASN A 121 5.53 -12.26 -4.60
CA ASN A 121 4.91 -12.67 -5.85
C ASN A 121 5.26 -14.12 -6.23
N ARG A 122 6.50 -14.54 -5.97
CA ARG A 122 6.97 -15.87 -6.37
C ARG A 122 6.72 -16.96 -5.33
N PHE A 123 6.85 -16.65 -4.04
CA PHE A 123 6.94 -17.68 -3.00
C PHE A 123 5.92 -17.51 -1.87
N ALA A 124 5.71 -16.29 -1.37
CA ALA A 124 4.98 -16.10 -0.11
C ALA A 124 3.46 -15.97 -0.28
N LYS A 125 2.95 -15.51 -1.42
CA LYS A 125 1.54 -15.08 -1.57
C LYS A 125 0.48 -16.11 -1.21
N HIS A 126 0.74 -17.40 -1.45
CA HIS A 126 -0.19 -18.49 -1.14
C HIS A 126 -0.05 -19.03 0.29
N HIS A 127 0.95 -18.56 1.04
CA HIS A 127 1.17 -18.99 2.41
C HIS A 127 0.35 -18.13 3.38
N VAL A 128 -0.39 -18.77 4.31
CA VAL A 128 -1.34 -18.11 5.22
C VAL A 128 -0.67 -17.06 6.12
N PHE A 129 0.54 -17.34 6.60
CA PHE A 129 1.30 -16.40 7.43
C PHE A 129 2.26 -15.50 6.64
N PHE A 130 3.16 -16.09 5.85
CA PHE A 130 4.18 -15.33 5.12
C PHE A 130 3.61 -14.42 4.03
N GLY A 131 2.48 -14.75 3.39
CA GLY A 131 1.85 -13.87 2.40
C GLY A 131 1.49 -12.51 3.00
N PRO A 132 0.65 -12.48 4.06
CA PRO A 132 0.35 -11.27 4.81
C PRO A 132 1.56 -10.53 5.34
N LEU A 133 2.52 -11.26 5.93
CA LEU A 133 3.71 -10.65 6.52
C LEU A 133 4.56 -9.94 5.48
N VAL A 134 4.88 -10.60 4.36
CA VAL A 134 5.75 -10.03 3.31
C VAL A 134 5.05 -8.86 2.60
N MET A 135 3.74 -8.94 2.34
CA MET A 135 2.98 -7.78 1.82
C MET A 135 2.99 -6.60 2.77
N GLY A 136 2.82 -6.87 4.06
CA GLY A 136 2.98 -5.88 5.10
C GLY A 136 4.36 -5.24 5.06
N MET A 137 5.43 -6.04 4.95
CA MET A 137 6.82 -5.57 4.87
C MET A 137 7.07 -4.71 3.62
N CYS A 138 6.51 -5.05 2.46
CA CYS A 138 6.59 -4.19 1.27
C CYS A 138 6.02 -2.80 1.58
N ARG A 139 4.90 -2.73 2.29
CA ARG A 139 4.25 -1.45 2.64
C ARG A 139 4.99 -0.69 3.74
N GLY A 140 5.42 -1.38 4.78
CA GLY A 140 6.25 -0.80 5.84
C GLY A 140 7.57 -0.27 5.30
N GLY A 141 8.21 -1.01 4.39
CA GLY A 141 9.41 -0.57 3.69
C GLY A 141 9.18 0.67 2.83
N ASN A 142 8.01 0.82 2.22
CA ASN A 142 7.65 2.02 1.48
C ASN A 142 7.48 3.26 2.40
N LEU A 143 6.91 3.08 3.60
CA LEU A 143 6.87 4.16 4.61
C LEU A 143 8.30 4.53 5.07
N ILE A 144 9.14 3.53 5.33
CA ILE A 144 10.56 3.71 5.70
C ILE A 144 11.33 4.45 4.60
N LEU A 145 11.06 4.14 3.32
CA LEU A 145 11.66 4.85 2.18
C LEU A 145 11.28 6.34 2.17
N GLY A 146 10.09 6.71 2.68
CA GLY A 146 9.74 8.11 2.90
C GLY A 146 10.50 8.72 4.08
N MET A 147 10.71 7.95 5.16
CA MET A 147 11.47 8.42 6.33
C MET A 147 12.95 8.64 6.03
N SER A 148 13.54 7.90 5.08
CA SER A 148 14.95 8.02 4.69
C SER A 148 15.30 9.32 3.97
N VAL A 149 14.33 10.22 3.80
CA VAL A 149 14.57 11.62 3.44
C VAL A 149 15.51 12.32 4.43
N LEU A 150 15.48 11.91 5.71
CA LEU A 150 16.42 12.34 6.75
C LEU A 150 17.02 11.10 7.43
N PRO A 151 18.36 10.89 7.39
CA PRO A 151 19.00 9.69 7.91
C PRO A 151 18.69 9.39 9.39
N GLU A 152 18.59 10.43 10.23
CA GLU A 152 18.34 10.32 11.67
C GLU A 152 16.93 9.79 11.97
N SER A 153 15.96 10.13 11.10
CA SER A 153 14.57 9.68 11.24
C SER A 153 14.44 8.17 11.19
N PHE A 154 15.26 7.50 10.36
CA PHE A 154 15.24 6.04 10.27
C PHE A 154 15.50 5.38 11.62
N GLN A 155 16.51 5.84 12.36
CA GLN A 155 16.85 5.24 13.66
C GLN A 155 15.77 5.52 14.72
N GLN A 156 15.16 6.69 14.66
CA GLN A 156 14.18 7.11 15.67
C GLN A 156 12.78 6.52 15.42
N TRP A 157 12.35 6.42 14.16
CA TRP A 157 10.94 6.19 13.80
C TRP A 157 10.68 4.97 12.93
N ALA A 158 11.70 4.20 12.52
CA ALA A 158 11.47 2.99 11.70
C ALA A 158 10.51 1.98 12.36
N PHE A 159 10.40 1.96 13.70
CA PHE A 159 9.45 1.10 14.41
C PHE A 159 7.98 1.38 14.03
N ILE A 160 7.64 2.58 13.56
CA ILE A 160 6.28 2.92 13.10
C ILE A 160 5.88 2.06 11.90
N ALA A 161 6.83 1.55 11.13
CA ALA A 161 6.57 0.64 10.02
C ALA A 161 5.87 -0.67 10.45
N VAL A 162 5.91 -1.04 11.73
CA VAL A 162 5.14 -2.18 12.25
C VAL A 162 3.64 -1.98 12.04
N PHE A 163 3.13 -0.74 12.08
CA PHE A 163 1.70 -0.46 11.91
C PHE A 163 1.18 -0.68 10.48
N PRO A 164 1.79 -0.15 9.40
CA PRO A 164 1.40 -0.54 8.04
C PRO A 164 1.67 -2.02 7.77
N ILE A 165 2.69 -2.65 8.38
CA ILE A 165 2.90 -4.10 8.28
C ILE A 165 1.70 -4.86 8.83
N MET A 166 1.26 -4.54 10.06
CA MET A 166 0.08 -5.15 10.68
C MET A 166 -1.20 -4.87 9.90
N TYR A 167 -1.38 -3.64 9.44
CA TYR A 167 -2.57 -3.21 8.71
C TYR A 167 -2.71 -3.92 7.36
N ILE A 168 -1.64 -3.95 6.56
CA ILE A 168 -1.68 -4.66 5.28
C ILE A 168 -1.67 -6.16 5.48
N GLY A 169 -0.96 -6.68 6.48
CA GLY A 169 -1.08 -8.08 6.87
C GLY A 169 -2.52 -8.48 7.15
N ALA A 170 -3.28 -7.66 7.90
CA ALA A 170 -4.69 -7.89 8.14
C ALA A 170 -5.51 -7.94 6.84
N ILE A 171 -5.30 -6.99 5.92
CA ILE A 171 -5.97 -6.94 4.62
C ILE A 171 -5.64 -8.17 3.77
N THR A 172 -4.36 -8.53 3.68
CA THR A 172 -3.91 -9.67 2.89
C THR A 172 -4.40 -10.99 3.47
N LEU A 173 -4.51 -11.10 4.81
CA LEU A 173 -5.06 -12.29 5.46
C LEU A 173 -6.54 -12.49 5.09
N ILE A 174 -7.34 -11.43 5.09
CA ILE A 174 -8.76 -11.53 4.72
C ILE A 174 -8.95 -11.72 3.21
N SER A 175 -8.03 -11.23 2.37
CA SER A 175 -8.12 -11.39 0.91
C SER A 175 -7.82 -12.82 0.45
N GLN A 176 -7.04 -13.60 1.20
CA GLN A 176 -6.75 -14.99 0.85
C GLN A 176 -7.99 -15.89 0.82
N ASP A 177 -9.00 -15.59 1.65
CA ASP A 177 -10.25 -16.37 1.71
C ASP A 177 -11.38 -15.74 0.85
N GLU A 178 -11.10 -14.73 0.02
CA GLU A 178 -12.13 -13.97 -0.72
C GLU A 178 -12.94 -14.84 -1.70
N VAL A 179 -12.31 -15.84 -2.32
CA VAL A 179 -12.91 -16.67 -3.38
C VAL A 179 -13.87 -17.72 -2.82
N HIS A 180 -13.61 -18.27 -1.63
CA HIS A 180 -14.36 -19.40 -1.07
C HIS A 180 -15.28 -19.02 0.10
N GLY A 181 -15.30 -17.73 0.50
CA GLY A 181 -15.96 -17.28 1.72
C GLY A 181 -14.99 -17.34 2.91
N GLY A 182 -15.00 -16.28 3.70
CA GLY A 182 -13.99 -16.01 4.73
C GLY A 182 -14.26 -16.74 6.04
N LYS A 183 -13.19 -17.07 6.76
CA LYS A 183 -13.31 -17.56 8.15
C LYS A 183 -13.59 -16.37 9.07
N LYS A 184 -14.63 -16.45 9.91
CA LYS A 184 -14.90 -15.41 10.93
C LYS A 184 -13.66 -15.07 11.76
N ARG A 185 -12.81 -16.08 12.05
CA ARG A 185 -11.53 -15.90 12.75
C ARG A 185 -10.60 -14.90 12.07
N THR A 186 -10.42 -14.95 10.75
CA THR A 186 -9.51 -14.02 10.04
C THR A 186 -10.04 -12.60 10.06
N LEU A 187 -11.37 -12.42 9.99
CA LEU A 187 -12.02 -11.11 10.13
C LEU A 187 -11.86 -10.52 11.55
N TYR A 188 -11.99 -11.33 12.60
CA TYR A 188 -11.73 -10.88 13.99
C TYR A 188 -10.26 -10.50 14.21
N ILE A 189 -9.32 -11.27 13.65
CA ILE A 189 -7.89 -10.93 13.69
C ILE A 189 -7.65 -9.59 12.98
N ALA A 190 -8.25 -9.39 11.82
CA ALA A 190 -8.13 -8.12 11.09
C ALA A 190 -8.72 -6.94 11.89
N ALA A 191 -9.89 -7.11 12.51
CA ALA A 191 -10.49 -6.11 13.38
C ALA A 191 -9.56 -5.72 14.54
N PHE A 192 -8.96 -6.72 15.20
CA PHE A 192 -7.99 -6.50 16.29
C PHE A 192 -6.76 -5.72 15.81
N LEU A 193 -6.17 -6.12 14.68
CA LEU A 193 -5.00 -5.44 14.12
C LEU A 193 -5.32 -4.00 13.69
N TYR A 194 -6.51 -3.75 13.14
CA TYR A 194 -6.98 -2.39 12.84
C TYR A 194 -7.12 -1.55 14.10
N LEU A 195 -7.74 -2.07 15.16
CA LEU A 195 -7.85 -1.36 16.44
C LEU A 195 -6.46 -1.03 17.02
N ALA A 196 -5.51 -1.95 16.94
CA ALA A 196 -4.14 -1.73 17.40
C ALA A 196 -3.46 -0.56 16.65
N VAL A 197 -3.66 -0.47 15.33
CA VAL A 197 -3.14 0.64 14.52
C VAL A 197 -3.77 1.98 14.90
N LEU A 198 -5.11 2.03 15.04
CA LEU A 198 -5.82 3.25 15.42
C LEU A 198 -5.42 3.72 16.84
N ALA A 199 -5.32 2.78 17.78
CA ALA A 199 -4.89 3.07 19.15
C ALA A 199 -3.45 3.60 19.19
N ALA A 200 -2.55 3.03 18.39
CA ALA A 200 -1.17 3.49 18.30
C ALA A 200 -1.07 4.91 17.72
N GLN A 201 -1.84 5.23 16.68
CA GLN A 201 -1.91 6.59 16.12
C GLN A 201 -2.32 7.61 17.18
N LEU A 202 -3.38 7.32 17.93
CA LEU A 202 -3.85 8.18 19.01
C LEU A 202 -2.84 8.31 20.16
N THR A 203 -2.19 7.20 20.53
CA THR A 203 -1.18 7.18 21.61
C THR A 203 0.05 8.00 21.23
N ILE A 204 0.55 7.84 20.00
CA ILE A 204 1.69 8.61 19.49
C ILE A 204 1.30 10.09 19.34
N ALA A 205 0.09 10.38 18.83
CA ALA A 205 -0.41 11.74 18.73
C ALA A 205 -0.52 12.43 20.10
N GLN A 206 -0.95 11.71 21.13
CA GLN A 206 -0.98 12.21 22.51
C GLN A 206 0.44 12.52 23.01
N GLY A 207 1.39 11.62 22.82
CA GLY A 207 2.79 11.84 23.20
C GLY A 207 3.46 13.01 22.45
N LYS A 208 2.96 13.34 21.26
CA LYS A 208 3.43 14.46 20.43
C LYS A 208 2.62 15.76 20.62
N GLY A 209 1.56 15.75 21.43
CA GLY A 209 0.69 16.91 21.66
C GLY A 209 -0.31 17.22 20.52
N ASN A 210 -0.47 16.32 19.54
CA ASN A 210 -1.31 16.51 18.35
C ASN A 210 -2.63 15.72 18.40
N PHE A 211 -3.04 15.26 19.58
CA PHE A 211 -4.18 14.36 19.76
C PHE A 211 -5.48 14.90 19.13
N LEU A 212 -5.86 16.14 19.46
CA LEU A 212 -7.09 16.76 18.97
C LEU A 212 -7.13 16.89 17.43
N PHE A 213 -5.98 17.20 16.81
CA PHE A 213 -5.88 17.30 15.35
C PHE A 213 -5.89 15.95 14.66
N THR A 214 -5.53 14.88 15.37
CA THR A 214 -5.43 13.52 14.81
C THR A 214 -6.76 12.77 14.87
N ILE A 215 -7.58 13.01 15.90
CA ILE A 215 -8.88 12.35 16.11
C ILE A 215 -9.77 12.33 14.85
N PRO A 216 -9.98 13.43 14.12
CA PRO A 216 -10.87 13.42 12.95
C PRO A 216 -10.41 12.43 11.86
N PHE A 217 -9.09 12.32 11.63
CA PHE A 217 -8.52 11.41 10.64
C PHE A 217 -8.65 9.95 11.08
N VAL A 218 -8.39 9.66 12.36
CA VAL A 218 -8.53 8.31 12.93
C VAL A 218 -9.98 7.86 12.94
N LEU A 219 -10.94 8.73 13.28
CA LEU A 219 -12.36 8.41 13.23
C LEU A 219 -12.84 8.17 11.81
N LEU A 220 -12.37 8.98 10.85
CA LEU A 220 -12.63 8.77 9.43
C LEU A 220 -12.08 7.41 8.98
N HIS A 221 -10.83 7.10 9.34
CA HIS A 221 -10.20 5.82 9.00
C HIS A 221 -11.00 4.64 9.58
N ALA A 222 -11.35 4.72 10.88
CA ALA A 222 -12.15 3.71 11.56
C ALA A 222 -13.50 3.49 10.85
N TRP A 223 -14.19 4.56 10.47
CA TRP A 223 -15.47 4.46 9.76
C TRP A 223 -15.32 3.74 8.41
N PHE A 224 -14.29 4.06 7.64
CA PHE A 224 -14.06 3.46 6.32
C PHE A 224 -13.73 1.96 6.40
N ILE A 225 -12.97 1.52 7.41
CA ILE A 225 -12.53 0.12 7.52
C ILE A 225 -13.54 -0.76 8.27
N PHE A 226 -14.13 -0.26 9.37
CA PHE A 226 -15.01 -1.09 10.20
C PHE A 226 -16.40 -1.26 9.59
N ARG A 227 -16.93 -0.28 8.87
CA ARG A 227 -18.25 -0.41 8.24
C ARG A 227 -18.34 -1.62 7.28
N PRO A 228 -17.45 -1.80 6.28
CA PRO A 228 -17.49 -2.98 5.41
C PRO A 228 -17.01 -4.25 6.12
N LEU A 229 -16.05 -4.16 7.05
CA LEU A 229 -15.58 -5.31 7.83
C LEU A 229 -16.69 -5.90 8.70
N TRP A 230 -17.48 -5.05 9.35
CA TRP A 230 -18.63 -5.46 10.17
C TRP A 230 -19.66 -6.23 9.36
N ASN A 231 -19.97 -5.75 8.14
CA ASN A 231 -20.87 -6.46 7.23
C ASN A 231 -20.32 -7.83 6.84
N ALA A 232 -19.02 -7.93 6.56
CA ALA A 232 -18.37 -9.21 6.27
C ALA A 232 -18.34 -10.15 7.50
N MET A 233 -18.22 -9.62 8.72
CA MET A 233 -18.25 -10.42 9.95
C MET A 233 -19.63 -11.01 10.23
N GLN A 234 -20.69 -10.25 9.94
CA GLN A 234 -22.06 -10.73 10.04
C GLN A 234 -22.34 -11.81 8.99
N ASN A 235 -21.91 -11.60 7.75
CA ASN A 235 -22.12 -12.52 6.63
C ASN A 235 -20.83 -12.69 5.79
N PRO A 236 -19.98 -13.70 6.08
CA PRO A 236 -18.65 -13.89 5.47
C PRO A 236 -18.64 -14.39 4.01
N ILE A 237 -19.45 -13.79 3.14
CA ILE A 237 -19.47 -14.11 1.71
C ILE A 237 -18.41 -13.31 0.93
N GLY A 238 -17.89 -13.89 -0.15
CA GLY A 238 -16.84 -13.30 -0.98
C GLY A 238 -17.07 -11.83 -1.37
N PRO A 239 -18.26 -11.42 -1.87
CA PRO A 239 -18.52 -10.03 -2.23
C PRO A 239 -18.41 -9.02 -1.08
N LEU A 240 -18.73 -9.42 0.15
CA LEU A 240 -18.61 -8.54 1.32
C LEU A 240 -17.15 -8.45 1.80
N ILE A 241 -16.41 -9.56 1.71
CA ILE A 241 -14.97 -9.59 2.00
C ILE A 241 -14.21 -8.73 0.98
N GLY A 242 -14.50 -8.86 -0.32
CA GLY A 242 -13.89 -8.02 -1.35
C GLY A 242 -14.16 -6.53 -1.15
N LYS A 243 -15.36 -6.15 -0.67
CA LYS A 243 -15.65 -4.77 -0.25
C LYS A 243 -14.79 -4.33 0.94
N ALA A 244 -14.58 -5.20 1.94
CA ALA A 244 -13.72 -4.92 3.09
C ALA A 244 -12.24 -4.78 2.69
N VAL A 245 -11.74 -5.65 1.80
CA VAL A 245 -10.39 -5.58 1.23
C VAL A 245 -10.21 -4.27 0.46
N LYS A 246 -11.11 -3.97 -0.50
CA LYS A 246 -11.05 -2.74 -1.31
C LYS A 246 -11.08 -1.49 -0.43
N ALA A 247 -11.96 -1.45 0.57
CA ALA A 247 -12.02 -0.35 1.52
C ALA A 247 -10.73 -0.24 2.34
N GLY A 248 -10.19 -1.37 2.83
CA GLY A 248 -8.93 -1.41 3.56
C GLY A 248 -7.76 -0.84 2.75
N VAL A 249 -7.62 -1.25 1.48
CA VAL A 249 -6.56 -0.76 0.58
C VAL A 249 -6.69 0.74 0.34
N ILE A 250 -7.87 1.23 -0.03
CA ILE A 250 -8.08 2.67 -0.30
C ILE A 250 -7.87 3.50 0.98
N SER A 251 -8.25 2.97 2.14
CA SER A 251 -8.12 3.64 3.43
C SER A 251 -6.68 3.76 3.93
N LEU A 252 -5.70 3.14 3.26
CA LEU A 252 -4.28 3.43 3.49
C LEU A 252 -3.98 4.92 3.39
N ILE A 253 -4.66 5.64 2.50
CA ILE A 253 -4.50 7.10 2.36
C ILE A 253 -4.92 7.79 3.67
N VAL A 254 -6.05 7.38 4.27
CA VAL A 254 -6.55 7.97 5.52
C VAL A 254 -5.67 7.57 6.71
N MET A 255 -5.17 6.33 6.73
CA MET A 255 -4.19 5.89 7.72
C MET A 255 -2.92 6.75 7.68
N ASN A 256 -2.38 6.98 6.49
CA ASN A 256 -1.18 7.80 6.29
C ASN A 256 -1.43 9.28 6.63
N ALA A 257 -2.59 9.84 6.27
CA ALA A 257 -2.98 11.18 6.70
C ALA A 257 -3.05 11.29 8.23
N SER A 258 -3.53 10.24 8.91
CA SER A 258 -3.57 10.19 10.38
C SER A 258 -2.16 10.19 10.99
N TRP A 259 -1.19 9.51 10.37
CA TRP A 259 0.22 9.58 10.79
C TRP A 259 0.81 10.99 10.60
N CYS A 260 0.55 11.65 9.47
CA CYS A 260 0.96 13.03 9.26
C CYS A 260 0.41 13.96 10.35
N ALA A 261 -0.87 13.81 10.70
CA ALA A 261 -1.51 14.59 11.76
C ALA A 261 -0.94 14.27 13.15
N ALA A 262 -0.66 13.01 13.45
CA ALA A 262 -0.05 12.58 14.72
C ALA A 262 1.33 13.24 14.95
N PHE A 263 2.06 13.48 13.86
CA PHE A 263 3.37 14.16 13.85
C PHE A 263 3.28 15.68 13.67
N GLY A 264 2.07 16.26 13.75
CA GLY A 264 1.86 17.71 13.77
C GLY A 264 1.86 18.38 12.39
N LEU A 265 1.94 17.62 11.30
CA LEU A 265 2.04 18.13 9.94
C LEU A 265 0.69 18.13 9.25
N LEU A 266 -0.23 18.94 9.79
CA LEU A 266 -1.61 19.03 9.30
C LEU A 266 -1.74 19.40 7.81
N PRO A 267 -0.94 20.33 7.23
CA PRO A 267 -1.01 20.61 5.80
C PRO A 267 -0.72 19.37 4.95
N ILE A 268 0.25 18.55 5.37
CA ILE A 268 0.62 17.31 4.68
C ILE A 268 -0.48 16.26 4.91
N ALA A 269 -1.07 16.18 6.11
CA ALA A 269 -2.20 15.30 6.38
C ALA A 269 -3.38 15.59 5.44
N ILE A 270 -3.71 16.86 5.23
CA ILE A 270 -4.77 17.28 4.30
C ILE A 270 -4.39 16.97 2.85
N ALA A 271 -3.15 17.25 2.44
CA ALA A 271 -2.65 16.94 1.10
C ALA A 271 -2.69 15.43 0.80
N VAL A 272 -2.30 14.60 1.77
CA VAL A 272 -2.41 13.14 1.68
C VAL A 272 -3.88 12.73 1.59
N LEU A 273 -4.75 13.27 2.45
CA LEU A 273 -6.18 12.95 2.41
C LEU A 273 -6.83 13.35 1.07
N ALA A 274 -6.37 14.43 0.43
CA ALA A 274 -6.84 14.86 -0.89
C ALA A 274 -6.53 13.85 -2.02
N LEU A 275 -5.65 12.87 -1.79
CA LEU A 275 -5.41 11.75 -2.71
C LEU A 275 -6.58 10.74 -2.70
N LEU A 276 -7.42 10.74 -1.66
CA LEU A 276 -8.51 9.78 -1.51
C LEU A 276 -9.56 9.89 -2.63
N PRO A 277 -10.13 11.08 -2.96
CA PRO A 277 -11.04 11.22 -4.09
C PRO A 277 -10.44 10.75 -5.42
N LEU A 278 -9.16 11.05 -5.66
CA LEU A 278 -8.44 10.61 -6.86
C LEU A 278 -8.33 9.08 -6.92
N SER A 279 -7.91 8.45 -5.82
CA SER A 279 -7.83 6.98 -5.74
C SER A 279 -9.21 6.33 -5.92
N MET A 280 -10.26 6.88 -5.30
CA MET A 280 -11.63 6.39 -5.46
C MET A 280 -12.17 6.55 -6.89
N TYR A 281 -11.84 7.65 -7.57
CA TYR A 281 -12.19 7.86 -8.97
C TYR A 281 -11.49 6.84 -9.88
N LEU A 282 -10.18 6.67 -9.70
CA LEU A 282 -9.40 5.66 -10.44
C LEU A 282 -9.89 4.24 -10.18
N ALA A 283 -10.32 3.93 -8.94
CA ALA A 283 -10.86 2.64 -8.54
C ALA A 283 -12.23 2.29 -9.17
N LYS A 284 -12.85 3.22 -9.89
CA LYS A 284 -14.02 2.97 -10.76
C LYS A 284 -13.60 2.55 -12.16
N ALA A 285 -12.46 3.04 -12.65
CA ALA A 285 -11.95 2.81 -14.00
C ALA A 285 -10.98 1.61 -14.08
N PHE A 286 -10.30 1.29 -12.97
CA PHE A 286 -9.28 0.26 -12.88
C PHE A 286 -9.54 -0.67 -11.68
N ALA A 287 -9.21 -1.94 -11.83
CA ALA A 287 -9.30 -2.91 -10.74
C ALA A 287 -8.35 -2.54 -9.60
N VAL A 288 -8.84 -2.67 -8.35
CA VAL A 288 -8.05 -2.41 -7.13
C VAL A 288 -7.36 -3.69 -6.62
N THR A 289 -7.97 -4.84 -6.91
CA THR A 289 -7.56 -6.18 -6.44
C THR A 289 -7.56 -7.18 -7.58
#